data_AF-A0A7S1PYC1-F1
#
_entry.id   AF-A0A7S1PYC1-F1
#
_cell.length_a   1.000
_cell.length_b   1.000
_cell.length_c   1.000
_cell.angle_alpha   90.00
_cell.angle_beta   90.00
_cell.angle_gamma   90.00
#
_symmetry.space_group_name_H-M   'P 1'
#
loop_
_entity.id
_entity.type
_entity.pdbx_description
1 polymer ?
#
loop_
_entity_poly.entity_id
_entity_poly.type
_entity_poly.pdbx_seq_one_letter_code
_entity_poly.pdbx_strand_id
1 'polypeptide(L)'
;PKRPAGPAAKPAEKKKLGSQPDVPQFSVVEALNMMDQLRSGFVEKDFQQKLLKLQNQFPDRKQRGHADGAQYFEAFESLTMTVYFKVLPKHKLTPDWDGVRDMYAKLVTALMHPKVKKQHEDLNTLLGLPRDAVLKPSKKSEEALIYRPAMDADVPGFPLPTVEDDDGDEAHEFFVEDRSTGELQSLVESTSCWFKIVHRPHVTLRSKPDTKSNPVGTKLCGARVRVQRVVDSKWLLLDQAEAKKLNAQEAWLLRDGREMGFGEMAQRVAA
;
A
#
# COMPACT_ATOMS: atom_id res chain seq x y z
N PRO A 1 -64.28 -8.51 14.52
CA PRO A 1 -63.19 -7.51 14.71
C PRO A 1 -62.11 -7.64 13.61
N LYS A 2 -62.18 -6.76 12.60
CA LYS A 2 -61.20 -6.70 11.49
C LYS A 2 -59.92 -6.06 12.01
N ARG A 3 -58.77 -6.73 11.85
CA ARG A 3 -57.45 -6.17 12.16
C ARG A 3 -57.17 -4.98 11.21
N PRO A 4 -56.65 -3.85 11.72
CA PRO A 4 -56.28 -2.72 10.88
C PRO A 4 -55.11 -3.10 9.97
N ALA A 5 -55.20 -2.71 8.70
CA ALA A 5 -54.14 -2.86 7.71
C ALA A 5 -52.90 -2.08 8.15
N GLY A 6 -51.77 -2.78 8.28
CA GLY A 6 -50.48 -2.17 8.60
C GLY A 6 -50.01 -1.23 7.48
N PRO A 7 -49.18 -0.23 7.81
CA PRO A 7 -48.70 0.76 6.86
C PRO A 7 -47.94 0.09 5.70
N ALA A 8 -48.30 0.48 4.48
CA ALA A 8 -47.66 -0.01 3.25
C ALA A 8 -46.15 0.24 3.30
N ALA A 9 -45.36 -0.84 3.21
CA ALA A 9 -43.91 -0.77 3.17
C ALA A 9 -43.46 0.12 2.01
N LYS A 10 -42.70 1.18 2.32
CA LYS A 10 -42.09 2.04 1.29
C LYS A 10 -41.22 1.17 0.37
N PRO A 11 -41.34 1.30 -0.96
CA PRO A 11 -40.50 0.55 -1.89
C PRO A 11 -39.04 0.90 -1.62
N ALA A 12 -38.25 -0.12 -1.28
CA ALA A 12 -36.82 0.04 -1.07
C ALA A 12 -36.20 0.63 -2.33
N GLU A 13 -35.62 1.83 -2.21
CA GLU A 13 -34.81 2.44 -3.25
C GLU A 13 -33.76 1.42 -3.70
N LYS A 14 -33.88 0.97 -4.96
CA LYS A 14 -32.87 0.14 -5.60
C LYS A 14 -31.59 0.98 -5.67
N LYS A 15 -30.74 0.86 -4.65
CA LYS A 15 -29.36 1.35 -4.67
C LYS A 15 -28.79 0.94 -6.01
N LYS A 16 -28.56 1.92 -6.90
CA LYS A 16 -27.88 1.71 -8.18
C LYS A 16 -26.60 0.97 -7.84
N LEU A 17 -26.53 -0.31 -8.23
CA LEU A 17 -25.34 -1.13 -8.10
C LEU A 17 -24.20 -0.28 -8.65
N GLY A 18 -23.22 0.01 -7.80
CA GLY A 18 -22.16 0.97 -8.06
C GLY A 18 -21.54 0.74 -9.43
N SER A 19 -21.22 1.85 -10.10
CA SER A 19 -20.35 1.87 -11.28
C SER A 19 -19.26 0.82 -11.11
N GLN A 20 -19.22 -0.17 -12.02
CA GLN A 20 -18.22 -1.22 -11.93
C GLN A 20 -16.84 -0.56 -11.86
N PRO A 21 -15.97 -1.00 -10.94
CA PRO A 21 -14.64 -0.45 -10.83
C PRO A 21 -13.92 -0.59 -12.17
N ASP A 22 -13.23 0.46 -12.60
CA ASP A 22 -12.45 0.53 -13.85
C ASP A 22 -11.17 -0.30 -13.76
N VAL A 23 -11.32 -1.55 -13.30
CA VAL A 23 -10.24 -2.50 -13.11
C VAL A 23 -10.35 -3.52 -14.25
N PRO A 24 -9.28 -3.71 -15.05
CA PRO A 24 -9.27 -4.67 -16.16
C PRO A 24 -9.68 -6.07 -15.71
N GLN A 25 -10.84 -6.55 -16.17
CA GLN A 25 -11.41 -7.84 -15.77
C GLN A 25 -10.69 -9.00 -16.47
N PHE A 26 -10.59 -10.15 -15.79
CA PHE A 26 -10.07 -11.37 -16.42
C PHE A 26 -11.05 -11.91 -17.45
N SER A 27 -10.51 -12.42 -18.56
CA SER A 27 -11.29 -13.26 -19.47
C SER A 27 -11.68 -14.57 -18.77
N VAL A 28 -12.72 -15.24 -19.27
CA VAL A 28 -13.17 -16.53 -18.71
C VAL A 28 -12.04 -17.58 -18.77
N VAL A 29 -11.24 -17.58 -19.84
CA VAL A 29 -10.13 -18.54 -20.03
C VAL A 29 -9.00 -18.28 -19.04
N GLU A 30 -8.62 -17.02 -18.83
CA GLU A 30 -7.62 -16.64 -17.82
C GLU A 30 -8.08 -16.98 -16.40
N ALA A 31 -9.35 -16.70 -16.08
CA ALA A 31 -9.94 -17.03 -14.79
C ALA A 31 -9.93 -18.54 -14.52
N LEU A 32 -10.31 -19.37 -15.50
CA LEU A 32 -10.25 -20.83 -15.37
C LEU A 32 -8.81 -21.33 -15.16
N ASN A 33 -7.85 -20.81 -15.94
CA ASN A 33 -6.43 -21.17 -15.79
C ASN A 33 -5.90 -20.80 -14.40
N MET A 34 -6.24 -19.60 -13.90
CA MET A 34 -5.87 -19.19 -12.54
C MET A 34 -6.50 -20.10 -11.47
N MET A 35 -7.79 -20.42 -11.59
CA MET A 35 -8.48 -21.32 -10.66
C MET A 35 -7.88 -22.73 -10.68
N ASP A 36 -7.47 -23.25 -11.83
CA ASP A 36 -6.80 -24.55 -11.95
C ASP A 36 -5.41 -24.54 -11.27
N GLN A 37 -4.67 -23.44 -11.37
CA GLN A 37 -3.39 -23.28 -10.69
C GLN A 37 -3.55 -23.19 -9.17
N LEU A 38 -4.52 -22.41 -8.69
CA LEU A 38 -4.86 -22.34 -7.26
C LEU A 38 -5.29 -23.72 -6.74
N ARG A 39 -6.19 -24.39 -7.46
CA ARG A 39 -6.65 -25.74 -7.13
C ARG A 39 -5.48 -26.72 -7.05
N SER A 40 -4.55 -26.68 -8.01
CA SER A 40 -3.38 -27.54 -8.02
C SER A 40 -2.52 -27.35 -6.77
N GLY A 41 -2.27 -26.10 -6.37
CA GLY A 41 -1.52 -25.79 -5.14
C GLY A 41 -2.25 -26.21 -3.86
N PHE A 42 -3.58 -26.04 -3.80
CA PHE A 42 -4.37 -26.46 -2.64
C PHE A 42 -4.56 -27.98 -2.55
N VAL A 43 -4.46 -28.72 -3.66
CA VAL A 43 -4.52 -30.20 -3.67
C VAL A 43 -3.19 -30.84 -3.26
N GLU A 44 -2.09 -30.09 -3.24
CA GLU A 44 -0.78 -30.62 -2.81
C GLU A 44 -0.89 -31.32 -1.44
N LYS A 45 -0.32 -32.53 -1.36
CA LYS A 45 -0.39 -33.38 -0.15
C LYS A 45 0.13 -32.64 1.07
N ASP A 46 1.22 -31.91 0.92
CA ASP A 46 1.85 -31.14 2.00
C ASP A 46 0.93 -30.03 2.52
N PHE A 47 0.21 -29.33 1.63
CA PHE A 47 -0.77 -28.33 2.01
C PHE A 47 -1.94 -28.96 2.78
N GLN A 48 -2.52 -30.04 2.24
CA GLN A 48 -3.65 -30.74 2.87
C GLN A 48 -3.29 -31.35 4.23
N GLN A 49 -2.07 -31.86 4.39
CA GLN A 49 -1.58 -32.34 5.69
C GLN A 49 -1.45 -31.20 6.71
N LYS A 50 -0.92 -30.04 6.30
CA LYS A 50 -0.84 -28.85 7.15
C LYS A 50 -2.23 -28.32 7.51
N LEU A 51 -3.16 -28.30 6.56
CA LEU A 51 -4.55 -27.90 6.80
C LEU A 51 -5.24 -28.84 7.79
N LEU A 52 -5.07 -30.16 7.65
CA LEU A 52 -5.62 -31.13 8.59
C LEU A 52 -5.02 -30.97 10.00
N LYS A 53 -3.70 -30.80 10.10
CA LYS A 53 -3.02 -30.53 11.37
C LYS A 53 -3.58 -29.26 12.03
N LEU A 54 -3.77 -28.20 11.25
CA LEU A 54 -4.35 -26.94 11.70
C LEU A 54 -5.78 -27.12 12.21
N GLN A 55 -6.62 -27.87 11.48
CA GLN A 55 -7.99 -28.17 11.89
C GLN A 55 -8.07 -29.00 13.18
N ASN A 56 -7.09 -29.86 13.44
CA ASN A 56 -7.01 -30.65 14.67
C ASN A 56 -6.49 -29.81 15.86
N GLN A 57 -5.67 -28.79 15.60
CA GLN A 57 -5.17 -27.87 16.62
C GLN A 57 -6.27 -26.94 17.17
N PHE A 58 -7.30 -26.66 16.37
CA PHE A 58 -8.41 -25.77 16.71
C PHE A 58 -9.77 -26.48 16.54
N PRO A 59 -10.12 -27.40 17.45
CA PRO A 59 -11.34 -28.21 17.35
C PRO A 59 -12.61 -27.35 17.47
N ASP A 60 -12.59 -26.31 18.30
CA ASP A 60 -13.76 -25.50 18.62
C ASP A 60 -13.92 -24.27 17.70
N ARG A 61 -13.15 -24.21 16.60
CA ARG A 61 -13.18 -23.12 15.60
C ARG A 61 -14.57 -22.86 14.99
N LYS A 62 -15.47 -23.85 15.02
CA LYS A 62 -16.84 -23.73 14.50
C LYS A 62 -17.80 -23.11 15.51
N GLN A 63 -17.43 -23.05 16.79
CA GLN A 63 -18.26 -22.46 17.83
C GLN A 63 -18.16 -20.93 17.77
N ARG A 64 -19.31 -20.28 17.58
CA ARG A 64 -19.38 -18.82 17.47
C ARG A 64 -18.86 -18.17 18.76
N GLY A 65 -17.87 -17.30 18.61
CA GLY A 65 -17.27 -16.53 19.72
C GLY A 65 -16.13 -17.26 20.46
N HIS A 66 -15.78 -18.48 20.07
CA HIS A 66 -14.63 -19.17 20.66
C HIS A 66 -13.30 -18.57 20.16
N ALA A 67 -12.27 -18.54 21.02
CA ALA A 67 -10.96 -17.98 20.69
C ALA A 67 -10.27 -18.73 19.53
N ASP A 68 -10.46 -20.05 19.46
CA ASP A 68 -10.00 -20.91 18.36
C ASP A 68 -10.41 -20.40 16.99
N GLY A 69 -11.57 -19.77 16.85
CA GLY A 69 -12.02 -19.25 15.56
C GLY A 69 -11.04 -18.23 15.01
N ALA A 70 -10.68 -17.22 15.80
CA ALA A 70 -9.76 -16.16 15.38
C ALA A 70 -8.34 -16.71 15.11
N GLN A 71 -7.82 -17.54 16.03
CA GLN A 71 -6.48 -18.11 15.91
C GLN A 71 -6.37 -19.08 14.72
N TYR A 72 -7.40 -19.90 14.49
CA TYR A 72 -7.49 -20.77 13.32
C TYR A 72 -7.46 -19.96 12.03
N PHE A 73 -8.26 -18.89 11.94
CA PHE A 73 -8.34 -18.08 10.72
C PHE A 73 -7.01 -17.38 10.41
N GLU A 74 -6.32 -16.85 11.41
CA GLU A 74 -4.99 -16.23 11.23
C GLU A 74 -3.93 -17.23 10.71
N ALA A 75 -3.89 -18.43 11.29
CA ALA A 75 -3.00 -19.48 10.85
C ALA A 75 -3.41 -20.07 9.48
N PHE A 76 -4.71 -20.12 9.18
CA PHE A 76 -5.26 -20.54 7.90
C PHE A 76 -4.94 -19.53 6.79
N GLU A 77 -5.07 -18.24 7.07
CA GLU A 77 -4.65 -17.13 6.20
C GLU A 77 -3.16 -17.27 5.85
N SER A 78 -2.31 -17.48 6.85
CA SER A 78 -0.86 -17.70 6.63
C SER A 78 -0.58 -18.93 5.75
N LEU A 79 -1.31 -20.03 5.97
CA LEU A 79 -1.16 -21.25 5.19
C LEU A 79 -1.61 -21.04 3.73
N THR A 80 -2.78 -20.44 3.51
CA THR A 80 -3.31 -20.17 2.16
C THR A 80 -2.41 -19.22 1.36
N MET A 81 -1.80 -18.24 2.02
CA MET A 81 -0.84 -17.34 1.38
C MET A 81 0.36 -18.04 0.76
N THR A 82 0.79 -19.20 1.28
CA THR A 82 1.87 -19.98 0.66
C THR A 82 1.54 -20.44 -0.77
N VAL A 83 0.26 -20.66 -1.08
CA VAL A 83 -0.21 -21.02 -2.43
C VAL A 83 -0.37 -19.77 -3.28
N TYR A 84 -0.98 -18.71 -2.74
CA TYR A 84 -1.11 -17.42 -3.46
C TYR A 84 0.25 -16.85 -3.87
N PHE A 85 1.26 -16.92 -3.00
CA PHE A 85 2.62 -16.46 -3.28
C PHE A 85 3.23 -17.14 -4.51
N LYS A 86 2.90 -18.41 -4.77
CA LYS A 86 3.37 -19.17 -5.95
C LYS A 86 2.56 -18.88 -7.22
N VAL A 87 1.28 -18.55 -7.09
CA VAL A 87 0.33 -18.45 -8.22
C VAL A 87 0.19 -17.01 -8.72
N LEU A 88 0.03 -16.03 -7.82
CA LEU A 88 -0.27 -14.64 -8.19
C LEU A 88 0.78 -14.00 -9.12
N PRO A 89 2.10 -14.18 -8.92
CA PRO A 89 3.11 -13.61 -9.82
C PRO A 89 2.98 -14.08 -11.27
N LYS A 90 2.48 -15.30 -11.51
CA LYS A 90 2.27 -15.85 -12.86
C LYS A 90 1.20 -15.06 -13.64
N HIS A 91 0.32 -14.35 -12.93
CA HIS A 91 -0.75 -13.53 -13.49
C HIS A 91 -0.50 -12.03 -13.33
N LYS A 92 0.76 -11.63 -13.08
CA LYS A 92 1.16 -10.22 -12.88
C LYS A 92 0.44 -9.54 -11.71
N LEU A 93 0.20 -10.30 -10.64
CA LEU A 93 -0.35 -9.79 -9.38
C LEU A 93 0.74 -9.87 -8.30
N THR A 94 0.64 -8.98 -7.31
CA THR A 94 1.56 -9.00 -6.16
C THR A 94 1.33 -10.25 -5.32
N PRO A 95 2.38 -10.85 -4.73
CA PRO A 95 2.26 -12.09 -3.95
C PRO A 95 1.85 -11.82 -2.50
N ASP A 96 0.92 -10.91 -2.27
CA ASP A 96 0.44 -10.44 -0.97
C ASP A 96 -1.10 -10.40 -0.92
N TRP A 97 -1.65 -9.95 0.20
CA TRP A 97 -3.11 -9.80 0.35
C TRP A 97 -3.70 -8.75 -0.59
N ASP A 98 -2.92 -7.75 -1.02
CA ASP A 98 -3.35 -6.77 -2.01
C ASP A 98 -3.54 -7.42 -3.37
N GLY A 99 -2.62 -8.31 -3.76
CA GLY A 99 -2.75 -9.10 -4.98
C GLY A 99 -3.92 -10.06 -4.93
N VAL A 100 -4.27 -10.63 -3.77
CA VAL A 100 -5.51 -11.41 -3.59
C VAL A 100 -6.75 -10.53 -3.76
N ARG A 101 -6.76 -9.31 -3.21
CA ARG A 101 -7.87 -8.36 -3.40
C ARG A 101 -8.04 -7.99 -4.87
N ASP A 102 -6.94 -7.66 -5.55
CA ASP A 102 -6.92 -7.36 -6.98
C ASP A 102 -7.37 -8.55 -7.81
N MET A 103 -6.94 -9.76 -7.46
CA MET A 103 -7.38 -11.00 -8.09
C MET A 103 -8.91 -11.11 -8.04
N TYR A 104 -9.51 -10.94 -6.87
CA TYR A 104 -10.96 -11.01 -6.71
C TYR A 104 -11.68 -9.87 -7.45
N ALA A 105 -11.13 -8.66 -7.43
CA ALA A 105 -11.68 -7.51 -8.16
C ALA A 105 -11.71 -7.76 -9.69
N LYS A 106 -10.69 -8.43 -10.24
CA LYS A 106 -10.61 -8.82 -11.65
C LYS A 106 -11.46 -10.05 -12.00
N LEU A 107 -11.80 -10.89 -11.01
CA LEU A 107 -12.60 -12.10 -11.19
C LEU A 107 -14.11 -11.86 -11.15
N VAL A 108 -14.58 -10.69 -10.70
CA VAL A 108 -16.03 -10.42 -10.48
C VAL A 108 -16.87 -10.76 -11.71
N THR A 109 -16.47 -10.31 -12.89
CA THR A 109 -17.22 -10.58 -14.13
C THR A 109 -17.09 -12.04 -14.55
N ALA A 110 -15.91 -12.64 -14.43
CA ALA A 110 -15.67 -14.04 -14.79
C ALA A 110 -16.44 -15.03 -13.88
N LEU A 111 -16.63 -14.69 -12.60
CA LEU A 111 -17.40 -15.49 -11.63
C LEU A 111 -18.89 -15.61 -11.97
N MET A 112 -19.43 -14.75 -12.85
CA MET A 112 -20.77 -14.92 -13.39
C MET A 112 -20.88 -16.14 -14.32
N HIS A 113 -19.75 -16.60 -14.88
CA HIS A 113 -19.72 -17.77 -15.74
C HIS A 113 -19.85 -19.07 -14.92
N PRO A 114 -20.81 -19.97 -15.23
CA PRO A 114 -21.10 -21.15 -14.41
C PRO A 114 -19.90 -22.06 -14.15
N LYS A 115 -18.98 -22.20 -15.12
CA LYS A 115 -17.77 -23.03 -14.94
C LYS A 115 -16.78 -22.43 -13.94
N VAL A 116 -16.57 -21.12 -13.98
CA VAL A 116 -15.65 -20.43 -13.06
C VAL A 116 -16.23 -20.45 -11.65
N LYS A 117 -17.54 -20.20 -11.52
CA LYS A 117 -18.27 -20.31 -10.26
C LYS A 117 -18.14 -21.71 -9.66
N LYS A 118 -18.35 -22.76 -10.46
CA LYS A 118 -18.18 -24.15 -10.02
C LYS A 118 -16.76 -24.44 -9.51
N GLN A 119 -15.73 -24.01 -10.23
CA GLN A 119 -14.34 -24.18 -9.78
C GLN A 119 -14.05 -23.43 -8.48
N HIS A 120 -14.62 -22.24 -8.29
CA HIS A 120 -14.51 -21.50 -7.04
C HIS A 120 -15.20 -22.23 -5.87
N GLU A 121 -16.40 -22.79 -6.08
CA GLU A 121 -17.11 -23.61 -5.09
C GLU A 121 -16.34 -24.91 -4.75
N ASP A 122 -15.72 -25.54 -5.75
CA ASP A 122 -14.86 -26.71 -5.57
C ASP A 122 -13.61 -26.36 -4.75
N LEU A 123 -13.01 -25.19 -4.98
CA LEU A 123 -11.88 -24.67 -4.21
C LEU A 123 -12.26 -24.41 -2.75
N ASN A 124 -13.43 -23.80 -2.50
CA ASN A 124 -13.96 -23.62 -1.15
C ASN A 124 -14.16 -24.97 -0.44
N THR A 125 -14.69 -25.96 -1.15
CA THR A 125 -14.87 -27.32 -0.62
C THR A 125 -13.53 -27.96 -0.25
N LEU A 126 -12.49 -27.79 -1.08
CA LEU A 126 -11.13 -28.28 -0.79
C LEU A 126 -10.49 -27.62 0.44
N LEU A 127 -10.84 -26.37 0.72
CA LEU A 127 -10.37 -25.63 1.90
C LEU A 127 -11.21 -25.92 3.15
N GLY A 128 -12.29 -26.69 3.03
CA GLY A 128 -13.24 -26.94 4.13
C GLY A 128 -14.10 -25.74 4.49
N LEU A 129 -14.28 -24.81 3.54
CA LEU A 129 -15.13 -23.62 3.67
C LEU A 129 -16.54 -23.88 3.10
N PRO A 130 -17.56 -23.11 3.54
CA PRO A 130 -18.86 -23.09 2.85
C PRO A 130 -18.72 -22.81 1.35
N ARG A 131 -19.59 -23.39 0.51
CA ARG A 131 -19.49 -23.25 -0.96
C ARG A 131 -19.53 -21.80 -1.44
N ASP A 132 -20.30 -20.97 -0.76
CA ASP A 132 -20.49 -19.54 -1.00
C ASP A 132 -19.52 -18.63 -0.22
N ALA A 133 -18.56 -19.21 0.51
CA ALA A 133 -17.57 -18.43 1.22
C ALA A 133 -16.71 -17.60 0.25
N VAL A 134 -16.42 -16.37 0.64
CA VAL A 134 -15.44 -15.52 -0.06
C VAL A 134 -14.30 -15.30 0.91
N LEU A 135 -13.09 -15.71 0.51
CA LEU A 135 -11.89 -15.45 1.29
C LEU A 135 -11.61 -13.95 1.19
N LYS A 136 -12.00 -13.21 2.24
CA LYS A 136 -11.67 -11.80 2.38
C LYS A 136 -10.46 -11.70 3.29
N PRO A 137 -9.39 -11.00 2.89
CA PRO A 137 -8.29 -10.70 3.81
C PRO A 137 -8.87 -10.07 5.06
N SER A 138 -8.32 -10.43 6.23
CA SER A 138 -8.68 -9.73 7.46
C SER A 138 -8.47 -8.23 7.26
N LYS A 139 -9.44 -7.43 7.70
CA LYS A 139 -9.32 -5.95 7.65
C LYS A 139 -8.23 -5.42 8.59
N LYS A 140 -7.59 -6.28 9.39
CA LYS A 140 -6.61 -5.85 10.40
C LYS A 140 -5.39 -5.15 9.79
N SER A 141 -5.04 -5.39 8.53
CA SER A 141 -3.98 -4.60 7.87
C SER A 141 -4.37 -3.14 7.63
N GLU A 142 -5.66 -2.82 7.55
CA GLU A 142 -6.16 -1.44 7.52
C GLU A 142 -6.28 -0.84 8.93
N GLU A 143 -6.29 -1.68 9.97
CA GLU A 143 -6.22 -1.29 11.38
C GLU A 143 -4.76 -1.27 11.87
N ALA A 144 -3.86 -0.60 11.14
CA ALA A 144 -2.48 -0.33 11.55
C ALA A 144 -2.36 0.61 12.78
N LEU A 145 -3.40 0.67 13.60
CA LEU A 145 -3.45 1.27 14.92
C LEU A 145 -3.87 0.18 15.92
N ILE A 146 -3.04 -0.85 16.08
CA ILE A 146 -3.22 -1.81 17.17
C ILE A 146 -2.80 -1.10 18.46
N TYR A 147 -3.77 -0.49 19.15
CA TYR A 147 -3.56 0.04 20.49
C TYR A 147 -3.27 -1.14 21.44
N ARG A 148 -1.98 -1.32 21.79
CA ARG A 148 -1.56 -2.26 22.84
C ARG A 148 -1.25 -1.46 24.11
N PRO A 149 -2.03 -1.62 25.19
CA PRO A 149 -1.81 -0.89 26.44
C PRO A 149 -0.44 -1.13 27.07
N ALA A 150 0.27 -2.21 26.69
CA ALA A 150 1.57 -2.60 27.22
C ALA A 150 2.78 -2.13 26.39
N MET A 151 2.56 -1.48 25.23
CA MET A 151 3.63 -0.94 24.36
C MET A 151 4.72 -1.96 23.92
N ASP A 152 4.39 -3.25 23.84
CA ASP A 152 5.34 -4.36 23.69
C ASP A 152 5.42 -4.96 22.28
N ALA A 153 4.82 -4.32 21.27
CA ALA A 153 4.85 -4.83 19.91
C ALA A 153 6.17 -4.47 19.21
N ASP A 154 6.71 -5.43 18.46
CA ASP A 154 7.87 -5.25 17.59
C ASP A 154 7.46 -4.37 16.39
N VAL A 155 7.41 -3.06 16.60
CA VAL A 155 7.18 -2.08 15.53
C VAL A 155 8.43 -2.15 14.64
N PRO A 156 8.30 -2.39 13.32
CA PRO A 156 9.44 -2.25 12.41
C PRO A 156 9.98 -0.84 12.61
N GLY A 157 11.13 -0.73 13.28
CA GLY A 157 11.61 0.53 13.83
C GLY A 157 11.51 1.63 12.78
N PHE A 158 10.83 2.72 13.12
CA PHE A 158 10.88 3.90 12.27
C PHE A 158 12.36 4.28 12.16
N PRO A 159 12.93 4.44 10.96
CA PRO A 159 14.36 4.69 10.76
C PRO A 159 14.81 6.08 11.24
N LEU A 160 13.94 6.79 11.96
CA LEU A 160 14.19 8.12 12.48
C LEU A 160 14.60 7.99 13.95
N PRO A 161 15.77 8.53 14.35
CA PRO A 161 16.18 8.54 15.75
C PRO A 161 15.13 9.27 16.60
N THR A 162 14.86 8.75 17.79
CA THR A 162 14.11 9.46 18.84
C THR A 162 14.95 10.63 19.35
N VAL A 163 14.28 11.71 19.75
CA VAL A 163 14.89 12.85 20.42
C VAL A 163 14.31 12.89 21.84
N GLU A 164 15.14 13.16 22.82
CA GLU A 164 14.75 13.33 24.22
C GLU A 164 14.35 14.80 24.43
N ASP A 165 13.12 15.04 24.89
CA ASP A 165 12.62 16.40 25.14
C ASP A 165 13.06 16.96 26.51
N ASP A 166 12.64 18.19 26.84
CA ASP A 166 13.05 18.90 28.06
C ASP A 166 12.52 18.20 29.35
N ASP A 167 11.47 17.38 29.25
CA ASP A 167 10.93 16.56 30.33
C ASP A 167 11.45 15.10 30.34
N GLY A 168 12.35 14.77 29.41
CA GLY A 168 13.09 13.50 29.39
C GLY A 168 12.29 12.36 28.78
N ASP A 169 11.27 12.66 27.99
CA ASP A 169 10.56 11.65 27.21
C ASP A 169 11.20 11.49 25.82
N GLU A 170 11.25 10.24 25.33
CA GLU A 170 11.77 9.94 24.00
C GLU A 170 10.61 9.84 23.01
N ALA A 171 10.48 10.82 22.12
CA ALA A 171 9.46 10.80 21.08
C ALA A 171 10.08 10.95 19.68
N HIS A 172 9.33 10.50 18.67
CA HIS A 172 9.58 10.94 17.31
C HIS A 172 9.00 12.36 17.19
N GLU A 173 9.85 13.38 17.39
CA GLU A 173 9.46 14.78 17.23
C GLU A 173 9.11 15.08 15.76
N PHE A 174 7.86 14.82 15.38
CA PHE A 174 7.37 15.22 14.06
C PHE A 174 7.11 16.73 14.00
N PHE A 175 6.88 17.39 15.14
CA PHE A 175 6.54 18.81 15.21
C PHE A 175 7.40 19.55 16.23
N VAL A 176 8.09 20.60 15.79
CA VAL A 176 8.77 21.56 16.67
C VAL A 176 7.90 22.79 16.79
N GLU A 177 7.60 23.20 18.02
CA GLU A 177 6.91 24.45 18.28
C GLU A 177 7.85 25.63 17.98
N ASP A 178 7.46 26.49 17.05
CA ASP A 178 8.17 27.73 16.79
C ASP A 178 7.98 28.66 18.00
N ARG A 179 9.03 28.83 18.81
CA ARG A 179 9.02 29.64 20.04
C ARG A 179 8.56 31.10 19.84
N SER A 180 8.61 31.62 18.62
CA SER A 180 8.17 32.99 18.34
C SER A 180 6.67 33.10 18.05
N THR A 181 6.05 32.03 17.55
CA THR A 181 4.65 32.02 17.09
C THR A 181 3.74 31.09 17.89
N GLY A 182 4.31 30.09 18.56
CA GLY A 182 3.58 29.01 19.23
C GLY A 182 2.96 27.99 18.26
N GLU A 183 3.28 28.06 16.96
CA GLU A 183 2.77 27.11 15.98
C GLU A 183 3.65 25.86 15.89
N LEU A 184 3.01 24.69 15.91
CA LEU A 184 3.68 23.39 15.70
C LEU A 184 4.08 23.25 14.22
N GLN A 185 5.37 23.31 13.92
CA GLN A 185 5.91 23.12 12.57
C GLN A 185 6.43 21.69 12.40
N SER A 186 5.96 20.99 11.37
CA SER A 186 6.47 19.65 11.09
C SER A 186 7.94 19.70 10.66
N LEU A 187 8.85 19.05 11.39
CA LEU A 187 10.25 18.88 10.97
C LEU A 187 10.36 17.97 9.74
N VAL A 188 9.36 17.13 9.52
CA VAL A 188 9.29 16.22 8.39
C VAL A 188 8.49 16.90 7.27
N GLU A 189 9.12 17.86 6.59
CA GLU A 189 8.65 18.35 5.29
C GLU A 189 8.88 17.28 4.20
N SER A 190 8.32 16.07 4.35
CA SER A 190 8.25 15.10 3.26
C SER A 190 7.07 15.38 2.34
N THR A 191 6.90 16.64 1.92
CA THR A 191 6.09 16.97 0.75
C THR A 191 7.02 17.25 -0.40
N SER A 192 7.29 16.20 -1.17
CA SER A 192 7.98 16.36 -2.45
C SER A 192 7.32 17.52 -3.21
N CYS A 193 8.07 18.57 -3.50
CA CYS A 193 7.55 19.77 -4.13
C CYS A 193 8.16 19.94 -5.52
N TRP A 194 7.44 20.65 -6.39
CA TRP A 194 7.89 20.88 -7.76
C TRP A 194 8.64 22.20 -7.86
N PHE A 195 9.76 22.18 -8.57
CA PHE A 195 10.50 23.37 -8.97
C PHE A 195 10.58 23.45 -10.49
N LYS A 196 10.54 24.66 -11.03
CA LYS A 196 10.77 24.96 -12.45
C LYS A 196 12.13 25.61 -12.61
N ILE A 197 12.93 25.12 -13.55
CA ILE A 197 14.22 25.73 -13.90
C ILE A 197 13.97 27.06 -14.60
N VAL A 198 14.56 28.14 -14.11
CA VAL A 198 14.38 29.49 -14.66
C VAL A 198 15.65 30.06 -15.30
N HIS A 199 16.82 29.52 -14.95
CA HIS A 199 18.10 29.96 -15.51
C HIS A 199 18.38 29.36 -16.90
N ARG A 200 18.94 30.19 -17.80
CA ARG A 200 19.23 29.86 -19.20
C ARG A 200 20.74 29.69 -19.45
N PRO A 201 21.15 28.75 -20.34
CA PRO A 201 20.31 27.83 -21.09
C PRO A 201 19.88 26.58 -20.30
N HIS A 202 20.66 26.20 -19.29
CA HIS A 202 20.43 25.02 -18.45
C HIS A 202 21.07 25.21 -17.07
N VAL A 203 20.70 24.34 -16.13
CA VAL A 203 21.31 24.25 -14.79
C VAL A 203 22.01 22.90 -14.65
N THR A 204 23.22 22.89 -14.11
CA THR A 204 24.00 21.67 -13.83
C THR A 204 23.56 21.04 -12.52
N LEU A 205 23.30 19.74 -12.55
CA LEU A 205 23.03 18.89 -11.40
C LEU A 205 24.33 18.29 -10.89
N ARG A 206 24.47 18.18 -9.58
CA ARG A 206 25.72 17.84 -8.87
C ARG A 206 25.54 16.60 -8.00
N SER A 207 26.61 15.85 -7.74
CA SER A 207 26.57 14.67 -6.86
C SER A 207 26.52 14.99 -5.37
N LYS A 208 26.91 16.21 -4.98
CA LYS A 208 26.89 16.74 -3.61
C LYS A 208 26.38 18.19 -3.62
N PRO A 209 25.94 18.76 -2.49
CA PRO A 209 25.56 20.18 -2.39
C PRO A 209 26.79 21.10 -2.39
N ASP A 210 27.63 20.98 -3.42
CA ASP A 210 28.83 21.77 -3.62
C ASP A 210 29.00 22.11 -5.11
N THR A 211 29.27 23.38 -5.39
CA THR A 211 29.59 23.92 -6.73
C THR A 211 30.80 23.27 -7.39
N LYS A 212 31.70 22.67 -6.59
CA LYS A 212 32.91 21.98 -7.07
C LYS A 212 32.74 20.48 -7.24
N SER A 213 31.60 19.91 -6.82
CA SER A 213 31.37 18.47 -6.93
C SER A 213 31.11 18.01 -8.37
N ASN A 214 31.22 16.71 -8.62
CA ASN A 214 31.07 16.14 -9.96
C ASN A 214 29.67 16.42 -10.53
N PRO A 215 29.56 16.87 -11.79
CA PRO A 215 28.27 17.01 -12.44
C PRO A 215 27.67 15.63 -12.73
N VAL A 216 26.40 15.43 -12.37
CA VAL A 216 25.65 14.18 -12.63
C VAL A 216 24.65 14.34 -13.78
N GLY A 217 24.38 15.57 -14.22
CA GLY A 217 23.48 15.84 -15.34
C GLY A 217 23.21 17.33 -15.53
N THR A 218 22.30 17.65 -16.44
CA THR A 218 21.82 19.02 -16.66
C THR A 218 20.30 19.03 -16.86
N LYS A 219 19.65 20.16 -16.53
CA LYS A 219 18.22 20.39 -16.80
C LYS A 219 18.04 21.70 -17.55
N LEU A 220 17.28 21.66 -18.64
CA LEU A 220 17.02 22.82 -19.48
C LEU A 220 16.11 23.83 -18.77
N CYS A 221 16.25 25.12 -19.12
CA CYS A 221 15.31 26.16 -18.72
C CYS A 221 13.86 25.76 -19.06
N GLY A 222 12.96 25.91 -18.10
CA GLY A 222 11.55 25.53 -18.20
C GLY A 222 11.21 24.12 -17.73
N ALA A 223 12.21 23.24 -17.56
CA ALA A 223 11.98 21.89 -17.05
C ALA A 223 11.42 21.93 -15.62
N ARG A 224 10.51 21.01 -15.29
CA ARG A 224 10.05 20.77 -13.92
C ARG A 224 10.87 19.64 -13.31
N VAL A 225 11.28 19.82 -12.05
CA VAL A 225 11.97 18.80 -11.25
C VAL A 225 11.25 18.61 -9.94
N ARG A 226 11.17 17.36 -9.49
CA ARG A 226 10.62 17.01 -8.19
C ARG A 226 11.76 17.04 -7.16
N VAL A 227 11.56 17.79 -6.08
CA VAL A 227 12.55 18.03 -5.03
C VAL A 227 12.05 17.36 -3.75
N GLN A 228 12.92 16.56 -3.14
CA GLN A 228 12.64 15.87 -1.88
C GLN A 228 12.77 16.83 -0.68
N ARG A 229 13.84 17.64 -0.66
CA ARG A 229 14.08 18.63 0.40
C ARG A 229 14.96 19.79 -0.07
N VAL A 230 14.87 20.90 0.65
CA VAL A 230 15.72 22.08 0.48
C VAL A 230 16.74 22.11 1.63
N VAL A 231 18.02 22.32 1.33
CA VAL A 231 19.12 22.38 2.31
C VAL A 231 19.78 23.75 2.24
N ASP A 232 19.99 24.37 3.40
CA ASP A 232 20.59 25.71 3.58
C ASP A 232 19.93 26.80 2.73
N SER A 233 18.63 26.66 2.43
CA SER A 233 17.87 27.51 1.50
C SER A 233 18.45 27.62 0.07
N LYS A 234 19.55 26.91 -0.22
CA LYS A 234 20.40 27.10 -1.40
C LYS A 234 20.46 25.87 -2.28
N TRP A 235 20.42 24.67 -1.70
CA TRP A 235 20.52 23.41 -2.43
C TRP A 235 19.21 22.66 -2.42
N LEU A 236 18.84 22.08 -3.55
CA LEU A 236 17.66 21.25 -3.71
C LEU A 236 18.12 19.81 -3.92
N LEU A 237 17.75 18.90 -3.01
CA LEU A 237 17.92 17.47 -3.22
C LEU A 237 16.76 16.97 -4.09
N LEU A 238 17.06 16.43 -5.26
CA LEU A 238 16.05 15.87 -6.15
C LEU A 238 15.45 14.59 -5.56
N ASP A 239 14.17 14.35 -5.88
CA ASP A 239 13.48 13.11 -5.55
C ASP A 239 14.20 11.89 -6.12
N GLN A 240 14.16 10.76 -5.42
CA GLN A 240 14.88 9.54 -5.81
C GLN A 240 14.51 9.06 -7.23
N ALA A 241 13.27 9.28 -7.67
CA ALA A 241 12.85 8.97 -9.03
C ALA A 241 13.53 9.85 -10.09
N GLU A 242 13.83 11.12 -9.76
CA GLU A 242 14.60 12.02 -10.64
C GLU A 242 16.09 11.68 -10.63
N ALA A 243 16.68 11.35 -9.47
CA ALA A 243 18.07 10.93 -9.38
C ALA A 243 18.34 9.62 -10.16
N LYS A 244 17.41 8.65 -10.09
CA LYS A 244 17.50 7.38 -10.82
C LYS A 244 17.52 7.56 -12.34
N LYS A 245 16.79 8.56 -12.88
CA LYS A 245 16.83 8.89 -14.33
C LYS A 245 18.21 9.34 -14.81
N LEU A 246 19.06 9.81 -13.89
CA LEU A 246 20.41 10.31 -14.14
C LEU A 246 21.49 9.25 -13.83
N ASN A 247 21.09 8.03 -13.45
CA ASN A 247 22.00 7.00 -12.94
C ASN A 247 22.86 7.50 -11.75
N ALA A 248 22.29 8.35 -10.90
CA ALA A 248 22.96 8.87 -9.71
C ALA A 248 22.23 8.41 -8.45
N GLN A 249 23.00 8.18 -7.37
CA GLN A 249 22.43 7.88 -6.05
C GLN A 249 21.70 9.09 -5.47
N GLU A 250 22.28 10.27 -5.65
CA GLU A 250 21.71 11.56 -5.31
C GLU A 250 21.98 12.56 -6.44
N ALA A 251 21.08 13.53 -6.58
CA ALA A 251 21.28 14.65 -7.49
C ALA A 251 20.87 15.94 -6.79
N TRP A 252 21.78 16.91 -6.80
CA TRP A 252 21.63 18.19 -6.14
C TRP A 252 21.55 19.30 -7.18
N LEU A 253 20.62 20.24 -6.98
CA LEU A 253 20.45 21.41 -7.82
C LEU A 253 20.66 22.67 -6.98
N LEU A 254 21.48 23.60 -7.47
CA LEU A 254 21.62 24.91 -6.84
C LEU A 254 20.38 25.74 -7.13
N ARG A 255 19.67 26.21 -6.10
CA ARG A 255 18.48 27.06 -6.21
C ARG A 255 18.85 28.52 -6.49
N ASP A 256 19.85 29.04 -5.79
CA ASP A 256 20.32 30.42 -5.92
C ASP A 256 21.80 30.45 -6.29
N GLY A 257 22.09 30.95 -7.49
CA GLY A 257 23.45 31.11 -8.01
C GLY A 257 23.95 32.55 -8.02
N ARG A 258 23.36 33.46 -7.23
CA ARG A 258 23.82 34.86 -7.11
C ARG A 258 25.29 34.97 -6.71
N GLU A 259 25.79 34.10 -5.83
CA GLU A 259 27.21 34.07 -5.45
C GLU A 259 28.15 33.81 -6.64
N MET A 260 27.65 33.14 -7.68
CA MET A 260 28.39 32.86 -8.91
C MET A 260 27.98 33.80 -10.07
N GLY A 261 27.18 34.83 -9.80
CA GLY A 261 26.73 35.81 -10.80
C GLY A 261 25.59 35.33 -11.71
N PHE A 262 24.93 34.20 -11.41
CA PHE A 262 23.95 33.57 -12.30
C PHE A 262 22.47 33.86 -11.94
N GLY A 263 22.20 34.47 -10.78
CA GLY A 263 20.84 34.76 -10.31
C GLY A 263 20.11 33.53 -9.78
N GLU A 264 18.77 33.59 -9.74
CA GLU A 264 17.93 32.45 -9.32
C GLU A 264 17.93 31.36 -10.39
N MET A 265 18.13 30.10 -9.97
CA MET A 265 18.27 28.95 -10.86
C MET A 265 16.95 28.18 -11.02
N ALA A 266 16.20 28.07 -9.94
CA ALA A 266 14.95 27.32 -9.89
C ALA A 266 13.93 27.98 -8.95
N GLN A 267 12.67 28.01 -9.41
CA GLN A 267 11.55 28.62 -8.68
C GLN A 267 10.56 27.52 -8.25
N ARG A 268 10.08 27.57 -7.00
CA ARG A 268 9.04 26.65 -6.52
C ARG A 268 7.74 26.90 -7.29
N VAL A 269 7.07 25.84 -7.71
CA VAL A 269 5.76 25.90 -8.37
C VAL A 269 4.74 25.08 -7.58
N ALA A 270 3.49 25.53 -7.59
CA ALA A 270 2.37 24.73 -7.08
C ALA A 270 2.32 23.39 -7.83
N ALA A 271 1.84 22.34 -7.14
CA ALA A 271 1.71 21.00 -7.70
C ALA A 271 0.88 21.02 -8.99
#